data_AF-A0A182FUB2-F1
#
_entry.id   AF-A0A182FUB2-F1
#
_cell.length_a   1.000
_cell.length_b   1.000
_cell.length_c   1.000
_cell.angle_alpha   90.00
_cell.angle_beta   90.00
_cell.angle_gamma   90.00
#
_symmetry.space_group_name_H-M   'P 1'
#
loop_
_entity.id
_entity.type
_entity.pdbx_description
1 polymer ?
#
loop_
_entity_poly.entity_id
_entity_poly.type
_entity_poly.pdbx_seq_one_letter_code
_entity_poly.pdbx_strand_id
1 'polypeptide(L)'
;MPSNHRKKKHKKPAGGVATSPNVQDQLASDDSNKPYTVKRSDQVGRYIVASKDLKAGEAIISEVPPLVVGPCAESDPVCLGCHRMLFEAESPQIRCNDCQWPICSPACPGLAPDGTHRTLECIPLREKGVARLLQASTAKEQKLMYEAILTLRCALLATVDPARYRGIQQMDPLNAIRQNIPKLWKRNQKEIVSRLRDDWGFSEFSEQELHTICGVIEVNAFEVGQEPVKARALFPEAYLLMHDCTPNTGHTDAVRTHQLTVRTLREVKAGEPLTLTYAYILQGTLKRRQHLIEEKFFWCQCARCRDPTEFGTNCSAVRCSKCHRGYLLPLKPLEQESNWKCTLCPSTVSSQTIEVLLERLSKKLDAIDGNDVAGFEQFLQTYGTLLHDNHYLLLSAKHSLCELYGKIDGYLIPQLSPDQLKRKETVCRDLLEVIDLLEPGLSRLRGTIMYELHVPLMIEAGQLFQGGSIQRTELRRRLKEVQRLLRESERILAMEPEGSPEYGMAVAARDAIKNMGTI
;
A
#
# COMPACT_ATOMS: atom_id res chain seq x y z
N MET A 1 -13.48 -27.34 -76.05
CA MET A 1 -13.69 -26.60 -77.31
C MET A 1 -14.54 -25.37 -77.01
N PRO A 2 -14.26 -24.22 -77.65
CA PRO A 2 -14.14 -22.94 -76.94
C PRO A 2 -14.99 -21.80 -77.54
N SER A 3 -15.05 -20.66 -76.86
CA SER A 3 -14.87 -19.30 -77.44
C SER A 3 -15.03 -18.26 -76.31
N ASN A 4 -13.95 -17.56 -75.92
CA ASN A 4 -13.49 -16.26 -76.42
C ASN A 4 -14.42 -15.09 -76.09
N HIS A 5 -14.01 -14.20 -75.16
CA HIS A 5 -13.41 -12.92 -75.55
C HIS A 5 -12.82 -12.12 -74.36
N ARG A 6 -11.76 -11.38 -74.68
CA ARG A 6 -10.84 -10.62 -73.80
C ARG A 6 -11.34 -9.19 -73.53
N LYS A 7 -11.14 -8.77 -72.27
CA LYS A 7 -10.65 -7.47 -71.76
C LYS A 7 -11.30 -6.15 -72.24
N LYS A 8 -11.77 -5.36 -71.27
CA LYS A 8 -11.43 -3.92 -71.16
C LYS A 8 -11.24 -3.51 -69.68
N LYS A 9 -10.13 -2.79 -69.44
CA LYS A 9 -9.69 -2.22 -68.17
C LYS A 9 -10.51 -0.97 -67.85
N HIS A 10 -10.88 -0.78 -66.57
CA HIS A 10 -11.16 0.55 -66.02
C HIS A 10 -10.24 0.82 -64.82
N LYS A 11 -9.42 1.86 -64.96
CA LYS A 11 -8.60 2.47 -63.91
C LYS A 11 -9.50 3.04 -62.82
N LYS A 12 -9.24 2.73 -61.54
CA LYS A 12 -9.70 3.52 -60.39
C LYS A 12 -8.62 4.55 -60.02
N PRO A 13 -9.00 5.78 -59.63
CA PRO A 13 -8.05 6.86 -59.41
C PRO A 13 -7.32 6.69 -58.08
N ALA A 14 -6.03 7.01 -58.10
CA ALA A 14 -5.23 7.25 -56.91
C ALA A 14 -5.62 8.61 -56.32
N GLY A 15 -6.20 8.61 -55.12
CA GLY A 15 -6.36 9.78 -54.27
C GLY A 15 -5.56 9.54 -53.01
N GLY A 16 -4.36 10.10 -52.93
CA GLY A 16 -3.57 10.11 -51.70
C GLY A 16 -4.24 10.99 -50.66
N VAL A 17 -4.56 10.41 -49.50
CA VAL A 17 -4.82 11.19 -48.29
C VAL A 17 -3.51 11.17 -47.52
N ALA A 18 -2.87 12.34 -47.46
CA ALA A 18 -1.70 12.58 -46.65
C ALA A 18 -2.06 12.27 -45.18
N THR A 19 -1.40 11.26 -44.63
CA THR A 19 -1.40 11.02 -43.19
C THR A 19 -0.64 12.16 -42.52
N SER A 20 -1.36 13.09 -41.90
CA SER A 20 -0.78 14.06 -40.99
C SER A 20 -0.02 13.33 -39.88
N PRO A 21 1.19 13.76 -39.49
CA PRO A 21 1.91 13.13 -38.40
C PRO A 21 1.13 13.33 -37.09
N ASN A 22 0.92 12.24 -36.36
CA ASN A 22 0.33 12.25 -35.03
C ASN A 22 1.13 13.19 -34.11
N VAL A 23 0.46 14.21 -33.58
CA VAL A 23 1.00 15.17 -32.59
C VAL A 23 0.98 14.57 -31.18
N GLN A 24 1.29 13.28 -31.03
CA GLN A 24 1.25 12.57 -29.73
C GLN A 24 2.55 11.85 -29.35
N ASP A 25 3.63 12.03 -30.11
CA ASP A 25 4.93 11.38 -29.85
C ASP A 25 6.07 12.34 -29.50
N GLN A 26 5.75 13.58 -29.12
CA GLN A 26 6.74 14.54 -28.63
C GLN A 26 6.33 15.02 -27.24
N LEU A 27 6.66 14.23 -26.24
CA LEU A 27 7.00 14.63 -24.86
C LEU A 27 7.51 13.39 -24.10
N ALA A 28 8.44 12.65 -24.72
CA ALA A 28 9.51 12.09 -23.91
C ALA A 28 10.30 13.32 -23.45
N SER A 29 10.04 13.80 -22.23
CA SER A 29 11.05 14.61 -21.56
C SER A 29 12.26 13.70 -21.44
N ASP A 30 13.18 13.87 -22.38
CA ASP A 30 14.50 13.26 -22.40
C ASP A 30 15.29 13.89 -21.25
N ASP A 31 14.88 13.57 -20.03
CA ASP A 31 15.61 13.94 -18.83
C ASP A 31 16.70 12.89 -18.67
N SER A 32 17.75 13.05 -19.49
CA SER A 32 18.92 12.17 -19.59
C SER A 32 19.63 11.89 -18.25
N ASN A 33 19.18 12.52 -17.16
CA ASN A 33 19.74 12.42 -15.83
C ASN A 33 18.89 11.63 -14.81
N LYS A 34 17.68 11.18 -15.18
CA LYS A 34 16.85 10.38 -14.26
C LYS A 34 17.36 8.94 -14.11
N PRO A 35 17.22 8.32 -12.92
CA PRO A 35 17.61 6.92 -12.70
C PRO A 35 16.65 5.92 -13.35
N TYR A 36 15.64 6.41 -14.08
CA TYR A 36 14.64 5.60 -14.76
C TYR A 36 14.24 6.20 -16.10
N THR A 37 13.64 5.39 -16.97
CA THR A 37 13.02 5.81 -18.23
C THR A 37 11.57 5.35 -18.27
N VAL A 38 10.69 6.15 -18.87
CA VAL A 38 9.27 5.80 -19.07
C VAL A 38 9.14 4.91 -20.30
N LYS A 39 8.45 3.79 -20.14
CA LYS A 39 8.06 2.86 -21.21
C LYS A 39 6.54 2.73 -21.25
N ARG A 40 6.04 2.09 -22.31
CA ARG A 40 4.62 1.80 -22.49
C ARG A 40 4.43 0.35 -22.91
N SER A 41 3.37 -0.28 -22.40
CA SER A 41 2.89 -1.57 -22.86
C SER A 41 1.37 -1.57 -22.94
N ASP A 42 0.81 -2.52 -23.69
CA ASP A 42 -0.64 -2.70 -23.80
C ASP A 42 -1.26 -3.24 -22.51
N GLN A 43 -0.46 -3.88 -21.65
CA GLN A 43 -0.96 -4.54 -20.44
C GLN A 43 -1.07 -3.61 -19.23
N VAL A 44 -0.08 -2.72 -19.04
CA VAL A 44 0.00 -1.86 -17.85
C VAL A 44 0.06 -0.37 -18.19
N GLY A 45 -0.12 -0.01 -19.46
CA GLY A 45 -0.03 1.38 -19.90
C GLY A 45 1.40 1.91 -19.76
N ARG A 46 1.55 3.12 -19.22
CA ARG A 46 2.87 3.74 -18.98
C ARG A 46 3.46 3.22 -17.67
N TYR A 47 4.75 2.90 -17.68
CA TYR A 47 5.47 2.40 -16.52
C TYR A 47 6.93 2.81 -16.59
N ILE A 48 7.68 2.70 -15.49
CA ILE A 48 9.10 3.06 -15.46
C ILE A 48 10.02 1.83 -15.33
N VAL A 49 11.18 1.91 -15.98
CA VAL A 49 12.28 0.94 -15.84
C VAL A 49 13.56 1.64 -15.47
N ALA A 50 14.48 0.96 -14.79
CA ALA A 50 15.78 1.52 -14.44
C ALA A 50 16.57 1.93 -15.70
N SER A 51 17.15 3.13 -15.72
CA SER A 51 17.97 3.63 -16.83
C SER A 51 19.43 3.14 -16.77
N LYS A 52 19.84 2.70 -15.58
CA LYS A 52 21.18 2.22 -15.21
C LYS A 52 21.05 1.17 -14.11
N ASP A 53 22.16 0.53 -13.73
CA ASP A 53 22.21 -0.28 -12.50
C ASP A 53 22.02 0.63 -11.28
N LEU A 54 21.10 0.26 -10.39
CA LEU A 54 20.76 0.99 -9.17
C LEU A 54 21.14 0.17 -7.94
N LYS A 55 21.67 0.84 -6.92
CA LYS A 55 22.06 0.19 -5.65
C LYS A 55 20.85 0.04 -4.74
N ALA A 56 20.89 -0.90 -3.81
CA ALA A 56 19.92 -0.96 -2.71
C ALA A 56 19.95 0.35 -1.90
N GLY A 57 18.79 0.97 -1.67
CA GLY A 57 18.62 2.20 -0.91
C GLY A 57 18.71 3.48 -1.74
N GLU A 58 18.94 3.38 -3.06
CA GLU A 58 19.01 4.55 -3.95
C GLU A 58 17.62 5.18 -4.11
N ALA A 59 17.51 6.48 -3.84
CA ALA A 59 16.29 7.24 -4.04
C ALA A 59 16.09 7.52 -5.53
N ILE A 60 15.00 7.01 -6.09
CA ILE A 60 14.70 7.10 -7.54
C ILE A 60 13.66 8.18 -7.86
N ILE A 61 12.79 8.48 -6.91
CA ILE A 61 11.74 9.51 -7.00
C ILE A 61 11.71 10.23 -5.65
N SER A 62 11.72 11.56 -5.69
CA SER A 62 11.48 12.41 -4.52
C SER A 62 10.62 13.58 -4.95
N GLU A 63 9.38 13.61 -4.46
CA GLU A 63 8.35 14.53 -4.95
C GLU A 63 7.79 15.38 -3.83
N VAL A 64 7.95 16.69 -3.96
CA VAL A 64 7.36 17.69 -3.06
C VAL A 64 7.11 19.00 -3.80
N PRO A 65 5.93 19.64 -3.59
CA PRO A 65 4.75 19.10 -2.94
C PRO A 65 4.00 18.08 -3.83
N PRO A 66 3.07 17.27 -3.29
CA PRO A 66 2.11 16.54 -4.12
C PRO A 66 1.34 17.50 -5.05
N LEU A 67 0.81 16.99 -6.17
CA LEU A 67 -0.06 17.78 -7.06
C LEU A 67 -1.29 18.28 -6.31
N VAL A 68 -1.87 17.40 -5.50
CA VAL A 68 -3.02 17.67 -4.63
C VAL A 68 -3.05 16.63 -3.52
N VAL A 69 -3.55 17.03 -2.36
CA VAL A 69 -3.78 16.17 -1.19
C VAL A 69 -5.17 16.44 -0.65
N GLY A 70 -5.84 15.43 -0.08
CA GLY A 70 -7.20 15.55 0.44
C GLY A 70 -7.56 14.42 1.40
N PRO A 71 -8.72 14.51 2.09
CA PRO A 71 -9.19 13.45 2.98
C PRO A 71 -9.35 12.10 2.26
N CYS A 72 -9.23 11.00 3.02
CA CYS A 72 -9.53 9.65 2.52
C CYS A 72 -11.05 9.45 2.30
N ALA A 73 -11.39 8.39 1.56
CA ALA A 73 -12.79 7.99 1.42
C ALA A 73 -13.38 7.59 2.77
N GLU A 74 -14.61 8.04 3.04
CA GLU A 74 -15.34 7.78 4.29
C GLU A 74 -14.54 8.10 5.57
N SER A 75 -13.58 9.03 5.52
CA SER A 75 -12.77 9.40 6.68
C SER A 75 -13.60 10.10 7.76
N ASP A 76 -13.21 9.93 9.02
CA ASP A 76 -13.67 10.80 10.10
C ASP A 76 -13.32 12.28 9.81
N PRO A 77 -13.98 13.25 10.46
CA PRO A 77 -13.66 14.65 10.27
C PRO A 77 -12.18 14.97 10.53
N VAL A 78 -11.54 15.52 9.51
CA VAL A 78 -10.14 15.97 9.56
C VAL A 78 -10.03 17.48 9.34
N CYS A 79 -8.91 18.08 9.72
CA CYS A 79 -8.59 19.43 9.32
C CYS A 79 -8.30 19.46 7.81
N LEU A 80 -8.97 20.30 7.02
CA LEU A 80 -8.64 20.39 5.59
C LEU A 80 -7.24 20.97 5.32
N GLY A 81 -6.66 21.69 6.28
CA GLY A 81 -5.34 22.29 6.12
C GLY A 81 -4.17 21.32 6.27
N CYS A 82 -4.21 20.45 7.28
CA CYS A 82 -3.11 19.54 7.61
C CYS A 82 -3.54 18.08 7.80
N HIS A 83 -4.79 17.77 7.50
CA HIS A 83 -5.40 16.43 7.54
C HIS A 83 -5.44 15.75 8.90
N ARG A 84 -4.94 16.39 9.96
CA ARG A 84 -5.07 15.89 11.34
C ARG A 84 -6.53 15.64 11.70
N MET A 85 -6.81 14.49 12.31
CA MET A 85 -8.11 14.14 12.87
C MET A 85 -8.60 15.22 13.84
N LEU A 86 -9.89 15.54 13.77
CA LEU A 86 -10.56 16.47 14.68
C LEU A 86 -11.33 15.63 15.71
N PHE A 87 -10.92 15.68 16.96
CA PHE A 87 -11.59 14.93 18.02
C PHE A 87 -12.91 15.61 18.40
N GLU A 88 -14.02 14.86 18.42
CA GLU A 88 -15.36 15.34 18.77
C GLU A 88 -15.45 15.85 20.23
N ALA A 89 -14.56 15.39 21.11
CA ALA A 89 -14.56 15.72 22.54
C ALA A 89 -14.05 17.14 22.87
N GLU A 90 -13.41 17.84 21.93
CA GLU A 90 -12.84 19.17 22.14
C GLU A 90 -13.83 20.25 21.67
N SER A 91 -14.86 20.52 22.48
CA SER A 91 -15.73 21.69 22.31
C SER A 91 -15.07 22.96 22.87
N PRO A 92 -15.12 24.11 22.16
CA PRO A 92 -15.76 24.33 20.85
C PRO A 92 -14.86 23.89 19.68
N GLN A 93 -15.48 23.26 18.67
CA GLN A 93 -14.80 22.89 17.43
C GLN A 93 -14.32 24.14 16.69
N ILE A 94 -13.00 24.29 16.53
CA ILE A 94 -12.38 25.43 15.86
C ILE A 94 -12.75 25.40 14.36
N ARG A 95 -13.09 26.57 13.80
CA ARG A 95 -13.52 26.73 12.40
C ARG A 95 -12.69 27.79 11.68
N CYS A 96 -12.60 27.64 10.36
CA CYS A 96 -11.97 28.63 9.50
C CYS A 96 -12.81 29.93 9.55
N ASN A 97 -12.16 31.07 9.77
CA ASN A 97 -12.85 32.36 9.86
C ASN A 97 -13.57 32.74 8.55
N ASP A 98 -13.08 32.24 7.40
CA ASP A 98 -13.63 32.55 6.09
C ASP A 98 -14.77 31.61 5.69
N CYS A 99 -14.47 30.31 5.53
CA CYS A 99 -15.45 29.33 5.02
C CYS A 99 -16.25 28.60 6.11
N GLN A 100 -15.90 28.77 7.38
CA GLN A 100 -16.53 28.11 8.54
C GLN A 100 -16.38 26.58 8.58
N TRP A 101 -15.53 26.00 7.72
CA TRP A 101 -15.18 24.58 7.77
C TRP A 101 -14.34 24.24 9.02
N PRO A 102 -14.53 23.07 9.66
CA PRO A 102 -13.73 22.64 10.80
C PRO A 102 -12.21 22.57 10.52
N ILE A 103 -11.42 23.10 11.44
CA ILE A 103 -9.94 23.09 11.39
C ILE A 103 -9.35 22.74 12.76
N CYS A 104 -8.07 22.36 12.79
CA CYS A 104 -7.41 21.97 14.03
C CYS A 104 -6.97 23.17 14.89
N SER A 105 -6.68 24.33 14.28
CA SER A 105 -6.16 25.51 14.97
C SER A 105 -6.17 26.74 14.06
N PRO A 106 -6.36 27.97 14.58
CA PRO A 106 -6.18 29.19 13.79
C PRO A 106 -4.77 29.36 13.22
N ALA A 107 -3.78 28.68 13.80
CA ALA A 107 -2.39 28.65 13.32
C ALA A 107 -2.09 27.46 12.38
N CYS A 108 -3.12 26.79 11.87
CA CYS A 108 -2.93 25.67 10.95
C CYS A 108 -2.16 26.11 9.68
N PRO A 109 -1.12 25.37 9.23
CA PRO A 109 -0.38 25.68 8.01
C PRO A 109 -1.26 25.82 6.77
N GLY A 110 -2.38 25.09 6.69
CA GLY A 110 -3.32 25.21 5.57
C GLY A 110 -4.09 26.53 5.51
N LEU A 111 -4.03 27.36 6.56
CA LEU A 111 -4.58 28.73 6.59
C LEU A 111 -3.55 29.81 6.24
N ALA A 112 -2.27 29.45 6.10
CA ALA A 112 -1.24 30.36 5.61
C ALA A 112 -1.58 30.83 4.18
N PRO A 113 -1.06 31.99 3.72
CA PRO A 113 -1.34 32.53 2.38
C PRO A 113 -1.10 31.55 1.23
N ASP A 114 -0.11 30.67 1.36
CA ASP A 114 0.27 29.61 0.44
C ASP A 114 -0.27 28.21 0.84
N GLY A 115 -1.06 28.15 1.92
CA GLY A 115 -1.64 26.91 2.43
C GLY A 115 -2.70 26.32 1.51
N THR A 116 -2.74 24.99 1.41
CA THR A 116 -3.60 24.25 0.48
C THR A 116 -5.09 24.60 0.62
N HIS A 117 -5.62 24.64 1.86
CA HIS A 117 -7.04 24.95 2.08
C HIS A 117 -7.39 26.38 1.64
N ARG A 118 -6.55 27.35 2.02
CA ARG A 118 -6.76 28.76 1.71
C ARG A 118 -6.71 29.06 0.22
N THR A 119 -5.77 28.44 -0.49
CA THR A 119 -5.50 28.71 -1.91
C THR A 119 -6.43 27.97 -2.87
N LEU A 120 -7.02 26.84 -2.46
CA LEU A 120 -7.89 26.03 -3.30
C LEU A 120 -9.38 26.21 -2.94
N GLU A 121 -9.88 25.49 -1.94
CA GLU A 121 -11.32 25.35 -1.75
C GLU A 121 -11.96 26.32 -0.75
N CYS A 122 -11.21 27.08 0.05
CA CYS A 122 -11.78 27.94 1.09
C CYS A 122 -12.80 28.97 0.55
N ILE A 123 -12.41 29.79 -0.45
CA ILE A 123 -13.30 30.79 -1.03
C ILE A 123 -14.52 30.13 -1.72
N PRO A 124 -14.35 29.10 -2.58
CA PRO A 124 -15.49 28.42 -3.18
C PRO A 124 -16.44 27.79 -2.16
N LEU A 125 -15.94 27.14 -1.10
CA LEU A 125 -16.78 26.57 -0.04
C LEU A 125 -17.56 27.65 0.72
N ARG A 126 -16.95 28.82 0.96
CA ARG A 126 -17.63 29.97 1.58
C ARG A 126 -18.78 30.47 0.70
N GLU A 127 -18.50 30.70 -0.58
CA GLU A 127 -19.48 31.27 -1.53
C GLU A 127 -20.68 30.36 -1.75
N LYS A 128 -20.44 29.05 -1.77
CA LYS A 128 -21.51 28.04 -1.85
C LYS A 128 -22.15 27.71 -0.49
N GLY A 129 -21.65 28.27 0.61
CA GLY A 129 -22.24 28.09 1.95
C GLY A 129 -22.16 26.67 2.50
N VAL A 130 -21.19 25.86 2.05
CA VAL A 130 -21.16 24.39 2.31
C VAL A 130 -21.03 24.06 3.80
N ALA A 131 -20.39 24.91 4.59
CA ALA A 131 -20.28 24.68 6.04
C ALA A 131 -21.63 24.59 6.75
N ARG A 132 -22.69 25.23 6.23
CA ARG A 132 -24.06 25.11 6.78
C ARG A 132 -24.65 23.72 6.50
N LEU A 133 -24.38 23.18 5.31
CA LEU A 133 -24.79 21.81 4.95
C LEU A 133 -24.10 20.82 5.87
N LEU A 134 -22.79 20.97 6.09
CA LEU A 134 -22.00 20.10 6.96
C LEU A 134 -22.54 20.08 8.40
N GLN A 135 -22.94 21.24 8.93
CA GLN A 135 -23.52 21.37 10.27
C GLN A 135 -24.91 20.72 10.41
N ALA A 136 -25.68 20.67 9.32
CA ALA A 136 -27.00 20.04 9.30
C ALA A 136 -26.92 18.51 9.04
N SER A 137 -25.76 18.01 8.60
CA SER A 137 -25.55 16.60 8.24
C SER A 137 -25.31 15.69 9.44
N THR A 138 -25.77 14.45 9.33
CA THR A 138 -25.43 13.35 10.24
C THR A 138 -23.94 13.00 10.17
N ALA A 139 -23.40 12.33 11.18
CA ALA A 139 -21.99 11.90 11.18
C ALA A 139 -21.60 11.09 9.92
N LYS A 140 -22.48 10.20 9.45
CA LYS A 140 -22.26 9.43 8.22
C LYS A 140 -22.18 10.33 6.98
N GLU A 141 -23.08 11.29 6.86
CA GLU A 141 -23.06 12.24 5.75
C GLU A 141 -21.83 13.14 5.79
N GLN A 142 -21.38 13.56 6.99
CA GLN A 142 -20.15 14.32 7.14
C GLN A 142 -18.94 13.55 6.61
N LYS A 143 -18.78 12.25 6.93
CA LYS A 143 -17.70 11.42 6.36
C LYS A 143 -17.70 11.44 4.83
N LEU A 144 -18.88 11.31 4.23
CA LEU A 144 -19.06 11.32 2.78
C LEU A 144 -18.78 12.73 2.19
N MET A 145 -19.12 13.80 2.91
CA MET A 145 -18.76 15.18 2.52
C MET A 145 -17.24 15.39 2.51
N TYR A 146 -16.51 14.82 3.47
CA TYR A 146 -15.04 14.88 3.50
C TYR A 146 -14.40 14.18 2.29
N GLU A 147 -14.93 13.03 1.88
CA GLU A 147 -14.47 12.30 0.69
C GLU A 147 -14.57 13.15 -0.59
N ALA A 148 -15.61 13.99 -0.71
CA ALA A 148 -15.81 14.82 -1.90
C ALA A 148 -14.77 15.95 -2.05
N ILE A 149 -14.08 16.34 -0.95
CA ILE A 149 -13.13 17.46 -0.96
C ILE A 149 -11.93 17.21 -1.89
N LEU A 150 -11.40 15.98 -1.95
CA LEU A 150 -10.27 15.70 -2.84
C LEU A 150 -10.67 15.86 -4.31
N THR A 151 -11.85 15.37 -4.69
CA THR A 151 -12.40 15.54 -6.05
C THR A 151 -12.59 17.02 -6.37
N LEU A 152 -13.15 17.80 -5.44
CA LEU A 152 -13.31 19.24 -5.59
C LEU A 152 -11.95 19.94 -5.77
N ARG A 153 -10.94 19.62 -4.96
CA ARG A 153 -9.59 20.19 -5.08
C ARG A 153 -8.98 19.90 -6.44
N CYS A 154 -9.09 18.67 -6.93
CA CYS A 154 -8.64 18.32 -8.28
C CYS A 154 -9.33 19.16 -9.36
N ALA A 155 -10.65 19.36 -9.26
CA ALA A 155 -11.41 20.14 -10.25
C ALA A 155 -11.03 21.63 -10.21
N LEU A 156 -10.87 22.21 -9.01
CA LEU A 156 -10.47 23.60 -8.82
C LEU A 156 -9.05 23.91 -9.32
N LEU A 157 -8.16 22.91 -9.39
CA LEU A 157 -6.83 23.12 -9.97
C LEU A 157 -6.89 23.54 -11.44
N ALA A 158 -7.94 23.18 -12.19
CA ALA A 158 -8.09 23.61 -13.58
C ALA A 158 -8.08 25.14 -13.74
N THR A 159 -8.54 25.87 -12.71
CA THR A 159 -8.56 27.33 -12.69
C THR A 159 -7.42 27.93 -11.87
N VAL A 160 -7.10 27.35 -10.70
CA VAL A 160 -6.11 27.89 -9.76
C VAL A 160 -4.68 27.60 -10.19
N ASP A 161 -4.40 26.39 -10.70
CA ASP A 161 -3.07 25.99 -11.16
C ASP A 161 -3.19 25.00 -12.35
N PRO A 162 -3.39 25.52 -13.57
CA PRO A 162 -3.55 24.69 -14.76
C PRO A 162 -2.35 23.79 -15.05
N ALA A 163 -1.15 24.15 -14.59
CA ALA A 163 0.04 23.33 -14.77
C ALA A 163 -0.01 22.07 -13.91
N ARG A 164 -0.41 22.17 -12.64
CA ARG A 164 -0.67 21.00 -11.79
C ARG A 164 -1.82 20.16 -12.31
N TYR A 165 -2.91 20.80 -12.77
CA TYR A 165 -4.04 20.08 -13.34
C TYR A 165 -3.65 19.25 -14.56
N ARG A 166 -2.79 19.78 -15.46
CA ARG A 166 -2.25 18.98 -16.58
C ARG A 166 -1.53 17.71 -16.13
N GLY A 167 -0.88 17.72 -14.97
CA GLY A 167 -0.27 16.53 -14.37
C GLY A 167 -1.31 15.47 -14.02
N ILE A 168 -2.43 15.88 -13.41
CA ILE A 168 -3.58 15.00 -13.11
C ILE A 168 -4.17 14.44 -14.41
N GLN A 169 -4.30 15.26 -15.46
CA GLN A 169 -4.85 14.84 -16.76
C GLN A 169 -4.00 13.79 -17.49
N GLN A 170 -2.73 13.59 -17.11
CA GLN A 170 -1.93 12.50 -17.67
C GLN A 170 -2.31 11.14 -17.09
N MET A 171 -2.88 11.09 -15.89
CA MET A 171 -3.17 9.84 -15.18
C MET A 171 -4.36 9.13 -15.81
N ASP A 172 -4.28 7.80 -15.93
CA ASP A 172 -5.37 7.03 -16.53
C ASP A 172 -6.53 6.92 -15.53
N PRO A 173 -7.74 7.43 -15.87
CA PRO A 173 -8.91 7.34 -15.01
C PRO A 173 -9.63 6.00 -15.13
N LEU A 174 -9.26 5.14 -16.09
CA LEU A 174 -9.92 3.87 -16.41
C LEU A 174 -11.44 3.98 -16.59
N ASN A 175 -11.91 5.10 -17.16
CA ASN A 175 -13.35 5.37 -17.34
C ASN A 175 -14.08 4.26 -18.10
N ALA A 176 -13.48 3.72 -19.18
CA ALA A 176 -14.08 2.67 -19.98
C ALA A 176 -14.34 1.38 -19.17
N ILE A 177 -13.50 1.08 -18.18
CA ILE A 177 -13.70 -0.06 -17.28
C ILE A 177 -14.73 0.32 -16.21
N ARG A 178 -14.54 1.46 -15.54
CA ARG A 178 -15.36 1.89 -14.40
C ARG A 178 -16.83 2.13 -14.75
N GLN A 179 -17.13 2.64 -15.94
CA GLN A 179 -18.50 2.81 -16.44
C GLN A 179 -19.27 1.48 -16.54
N ASN A 180 -18.55 0.38 -16.78
CA ASN A 180 -19.11 -0.97 -16.84
C ASN A 180 -19.24 -1.64 -15.46
N ILE A 181 -19.00 -0.92 -14.36
CA ILE A 181 -19.16 -1.39 -12.99
C ILE A 181 -20.29 -0.58 -12.33
N PRO A 182 -21.57 -1.00 -12.46
CA PRO A 182 -22.71 -0.19 -12.07
C PRO A 182 -22.72 0.23 -10.61
N LYS A 183 -22.22 -0.64 -9.71
CA LYS A 183 -22.15 -0.35 -8.27
C LYS A 183 -21.21 0.82 -7.97
N LEU A 184 -20.01 0.80 -8.56
CA LEU A 184 -19.01 1.86 -8.41
C LEU A 184 -19.50 3.17 -9.04
N TRP A 185 -19.95 3.11 -10.30
CA TRP A 185 -20.38 4.31 -11.02
C TRP A 185 -21.57 4.99 -10.35
N LYS A 186 -22.57 4.23 -9.88
CA LYS A 186 -23.72 4.77 -9.15
C LYS A 186 -23.33 5.38 -7.80
N ARG A 187 -22.40 4.75 -7.06
CA ARG A 187 -21.86 5.32 -5.82
C ARG A 187 -21.22 6.66 -6.09
N ASN A 188 -20.32 6.74 -7.08
CA ASN A 188 -19.63 7.99 -7.40
C ASN A 188 -20.59 9.07 -7.90
N GLN A 189 -21.59 8.69 -8.69
CA GLN A 189 -22.64 9.62 -9.12
C GLN A 189 -23.34 10.24 -7.92
N LYS A 190 -23.80 9.43 -6.97
CA LYS A 190 -24.55 9.91 -5.81
C LYS A 190 -23.67 10.66 -4.81
N GLU A 191 -22.58 10.03 -4.40
CA GLU A 191 -21.78 10.49 -3.26
C GLU A 191 -20.80 11.59 -3.66
N ILE A 192 -20.38 11.71 -4.92
CA ILE A 192 -19.40 12.73 -5.31
C ILE A 192 -20.00 13.69 -6.34
N VAL A 193 -20.48 13.18 -7.46
CA VAL A 193 -20.90 14.03 -8.59
C VAL A 193 -22.11 14.89 -8.25
N SER A 194 -23.22 14.26 -7.83
CA SER A 194 -24.44 14.98 -7.44
C SER A 194 -24.23 15.81 -6.17
N ARG A 195 -23.40 15.34 -5.22
CA ARG A 195 -23.05 16.15 -4.05
C ARG A 195 -22.37 17.46 -4.43
N LEU A 196 -21.33 17.39 -5.26
CA LEU A 196 -20.61 18.59 -5.67
C LEU A 196 -21.48 19.50 -6.54
N ARG A 197 -22.15 18.94 -7.55
CA ARG A 197 -22.91 19.73 -8.54
C ARG A 197 -24.23 20.25 -8.01
N ASP A 198 -25.03 19.36 -7.41
CA ASP A 198 -26.43 19.59 -7.08
C ASP A 198 -26.55 20.10 -5.63
N ASP A 199 -25.94 19.41 -4.66
CA ASP A 199 -26.08 19.79 -3.23
C ASP A 199 -25.22 21.00 -2.87
N TRP A 200 -23.98 21.06 -3.36
CA TRP A 200 -23.02 22.15 -3.08
C TRP A 200 -23.01 23.23 -4.17
N GLY A 201 -23.77 23.02 -5.25
CA GLY A 201 -23.98 24.02 -6.30
C GLY A 201 -22.78 24.28 -7.22
N PHE A 202 -21.81 23.37 -7.32
CA PHE A 202 -20.70 23.45 -8.27
C PHE A 202 -21.11 22.96 -9.67
N SER A 203 -22.18 23.54 -10.22
CA SER A 203 -22.79 23.13 -11.49
C SER A 203 -21.93 23.46 -12.72
N GLU A 204 -20.88 24.27 -12.55
CA GLU A 204 -19.85 24.56 -13.55
C GLU A 204 -19.05 23.33 -13.98
N PHE A 205 -18.91 22.31 -13.13
CA PHE A 205 -18.25 21.06 -13.48
C PHE A 205 -19.24 20.10 -14.13
N SER A 206 -18.81 19.40 -15.19
CA SER A 206 -19.63 18.38 -15.82
C SER A 206 -19.61 17.06 -15.02
N GLU A 207 -20.66 16.24 -15.14
CA GLU A 207 -20.68 14.92 -14.50
C GLU A 207 -19.51 14.04 -14.97
N GLN A 208 -19.24 14.05 -16.28
CA GLN A 208 -18.17 13.26 -16.88
C GLN A 208 -16.80 13.70 -16.38
N GLU A 209 -16.58 14.99 -16.18
CA GLU A 209 -15.34 15.53 -15.61
C GLU A 209 -15.14 15.03 -14.18
N LEU A 210 -16.16 15.15 -13.32
CA LEU A 210 -16.06 14.70 -11.92
C LEU A 210 -15.87 13.18 -11.84
N HIS A 211 -16.58 12.39 -12.64
CA HIS A 211 -16.34 10.93 -12.72
C HIS A 211 -14.92 10.59 -13.16
N THR A 212 -14.36 11.37 -14.09
CA THR A 212 -12.98 11.19 -14.56
C THR A 212 -11.99 11.45 -13.44
N ILE A 213 -12.18 12.55 -12.67
CA ILE A 213 -11.36 12.87 -11.52
C ILE A 213 -11.46 11.78 -10.44
N CYS A 214 -12.66 11.27 -10.15
CA CYS A 214 -12.82 10.13 -9.23
C CYS A 214 -11.96 8.94 -9.68
N GLY A 215 -11.93 8.63 -10.98
CA GLY A 215 -11.12 7.55 -11.53
C GLY A 215 -9.63 7.78 -11.37
N VAL A 216 -9.16 9.00 -11.63
CA VAL A 216 -7.76 9.37 -11.39
C VAL A 216 -7.39 9.12 -9.94
N ILE A 217 -8.21 9.59 -8.98
CA ILE A 217 -7.97 9.42 -7.56
C ILE A 217 -7.93 7.93 -7.18
N GLU A 218 -8.98 7.17 -7.53
CA GLU A 218 -9.11 5.73 -7.22
C GLU A 218 -7.89 4.92 -7.69
N VAL A 219 -7.45 5.16 -8.91
CA VAL A 219 -6.40 4.37 -9.55
C VAL A 219 -5.00 4.82 -9.13
N ASN A 220 -4.75 6.13 -8.99
CA ASN A 220 -3.40 6.70 -8.95
C ASN A 220 -3.00 7.35 -7.61
N ALA A 221 -3.95 7.61 -6.70
CA ALA A 221 -3.61 8.28 -5.44
C ALA A 221 -2.93 7.33 -4.45
N PHE A 222 -1.94 7.88 -3.74
CA PHE A 222 -1.24 7.25 -2.64
C PHE A 222 -1.88 7.66 -1.32
N GLU A 223 -1.97 6.72 -0.38
CA GLU A 223 -2.22 7.07 1.02
C GLU A 223 -0.95 7.68 1.62
N VAL A 224 -1.11 8.81 2.30
CA VAL A 224 -0.01 9.55 2.96
C VAL A 224 -0.47 9.99 4.36
N GLY A 225 0.49 10.23 5.24
CA GLY A 225 0.26 10.49 6.66
C GLY A 225 0.63 9.28 7.53
N GLN A 226 0.52 9.46 8.84
CA GLN A 226 0.84 8.46 9.85
C GLN A 226 -0.37 8.24 10.75
N GLU A 227 -0.61 7.00 11.17
CA GLU A 227 -1.73 6.64 12.06
C GLU A 227 -1.82 7.59 13.29
N PRO A 228 -3.03 8.00 13.71
CA PRO A 228 -4.35 7.60 13.19
C PRO A 228 -4.80 8.35 11.93
N VAL A 229 -3.93 9.14 11.31
CA VAL A 229 -4.29 10.11 10.27
C VAL A 229 -3.76 9.69 8.91
N LYS A 230 -4.69 9.38 7.99
CA LYS A 230 -4.40 9.16 6.57
C LYS A 230 -5.10 10.19 5.69
N ALA A 231 -4.40 10.60 4.65
CA ALA A 231 -4.87 11.42 3.56
C ALA A 231 -4.56 10.71 2.24
N ARG A 232 -5.14 11.19 1.13
CA ARG A 232 -4.79 10.74 -0.22
C ARG A 232 -4.12 11.86 -0.99
N ALA A 233 -3.04 11.52 -1.70
CA ALA A 233 -2.29 12.46 -2.51
C ALA A 233 -2.00 11.92 -3.92
N LEU A 234 -2.02 12.81 -4.91
CA LEU A 234 -1.59 12.53 -6.28
C LEU A 234 -0.19 13.12 -6.49
N PHE A 235 0.68 12.33 -7.11
CA PHE A 235 2.08 12.69 -7.35
C PHE A 235 2.39 12.65 -8.86
N PRO A 236 3.24 13.55 -9.38
CA PRO A 236 3.47 13.68 -10.82
C PRO A 236 4.20 12.50 -11.50
N GLU A 237 4.87 11.63 -10.75
CA GLU A 237 5.73 10.58 -11.29
C GLU A 237 5.52 9.24 -10.58
N ALA A 238 5.29 9.22 -9.27
CA ALA A 238 5.12 7.95 -8.54
C ALA A 238 3.96 7.07 -9.04
N TYR A 239 2.93 7.65 -9.67
CA TYR A 239 1.84 6.87 -10.28
C TYR A 239 2.30 5.95 -11.44
N LEU A 240 3.51 6.17 -11.98
CA LEU A 240 4.09 5.33 -13.04
C LEU A 240 4.71 4.02 -12.51
N LEU A 241 4.88 3.87 -11.19
CA LEU A 241 5.37 2.63 -10.60
C LEU A 241 4.28 1.57 -10.68
N MET A 242 4.54 0.51 -11.44
CA MET A 242 3.61 -0.60 -11.60
C MET A 242 3.63 -1.56 -10.40
N HIS A 243 2.61 -2.42 -10.32
CA HIS A 243 2.53 -3.44 -9.29
C HIS A 243 3.46 -4.64 -9.55
N ASP A 244 4.14 -5.10 -8.49
CA ASP A 244 4.58 -6.49 -8.35
C ASP A 244 4.31 -6.99 -6.92
N CYS A 245 4.00 -8.29 -6.74
CA CYS A 245 3.78 -8.87 -5.40
C CYS A 245 5.09 -9.15 -4.63
N THR A 246 6.24 -8.92 -5.29
CA THR A 246 7.61 -8.97 -4.76
C THR A 246 8.37 -7.73 -5.27
N PRO A 247 7.99 -6.54 -4.79
CA PRO A 247 8.47 -5.29 -5.36
C PRO A 247 9.97 -5.09 -5.12
N ASN A 248 10.61 -4.35 -6.03
CA ASN A 248 12.00 -3.90 -5.87
C ASN A 248 12.11 -2.46 -5.38
N THR A 249 11.00 -1.77 -5.11
CA THR A 249 10.96 -0.43 -4.52
C THR A 249 10.01 -0.38 -3.33
N GLY A 250 10.28 0.52 -2.39
CA GLY A 250 9.39 0.90 -1.29
C GLY A 250 9.32 2.42 -1.18
N HIS A 251 8.32 2.93 -0.47
CA HIS A 251 8.11 4.37 -0.32
C HIS A 251 7.91 4.80 1.13
N THR A 252 8.28 6.04 1.37
CA THR A 252 8.10 6.75 2.64
C THR A 252 7.51 8.12 2.33
N ASP A 253 6.63 8.62 3.18
CA ASP A 253 6.10 9.98 3.07
C ASP A 253 6.48 10.81 4.30
N ALA A 254 6.90 12.06 4.09
CA ALA A 254 7.26 12.94 5.19
C ALA A 254 6.00 13.39 5.97
N VAL A 255 6.05 13.24 7.30
CA VAL A 255 4.90 13.46 8.21
C VAL A 255 4.20 14.81 8.02
N ARG A 256 4.94 15.87 7.68
CA ARG A 256 4.40 17.24 7.58
C ARG A 256 4.14 17.72 6.15
N THR A 257 5.02 17.37 5.21
CA THR A 257 4.98 17.89 3.84
C THR A 257 4.34 16.91 2.86
N HIS A 258 4.08 15.67 3.29
CA HIS A 258 3.70 14.55 2.43
C HIS A 258 4.68 14.34 1.28
N GLN A 259 5.95 14.74 1.43
CA GLN A 259 6.99 14.46 0.44
C GLN A 259 7.12 12.95 0.30
N LEU A 260 6.81 12.43 -0.89
CA LEU A 260 6.97 11.02 -1.21
C LEU A 260 8.41 10.77 -1.67
N THR A 261 9.06 9.80 -1.05
CA THR A 261 10.36 9.31 -1.50
C THR A 261 10.29 7.82 -1.78
N VAL A 262 10.63 7.43 -3.00
CA VAL A 262 10.68 6.03 -3.44
C VAL A 262 12.14 5.60 -3.53
N ARG A 263 12.47 4.46 -2.90
CA ARG A 263 13.82 3.89 -2.87
C ARG A 263 13.80 2.46 -3.36
N THR A 264 14.89 2.03 -3.99
CA THR A 264 15.11 0.62 -4.31
C THR A 264 15.36 -0.19 -3.03
N LEU A 265 14.69 -1.33 -2.88
CA LEU A 265 14.85 -2.24 -1.75
C LEU A 265 16.05 -3.17 -1.92
N ARG A 266 16.45 -3.43 -3.16
CA ARG A 266 17.60 -4.26 -3.54
C ARG A 266 18.34 -3.64 -4.71
N GLU A 267 19.41 -4.27 -5.14
CA GLU A 267 20.03 -3.93 -6.43
C GLU A 267 19.04 -4.19 -7.58
N VAL A 268 18.99 -3.26 -8.54
CA VAL A 268 18.12 -3.31 -9.73
C VAL A 268 18.98 -3.12 -10.96
N LYS A 269 18.79 -3.95 -11.99
CA LYS A 269 19.59 -3.88 -13.23
C LYS A 269 19.02 -2.90 -14.23
N ALA A 270 19.89 -2.30 -15.05
CA ALA A 270 19.47 -1.45 -16.15
C ALA A 270 18.42 -2.17 -17.02
N GLY A 271 17.30 -1.50 -17.29
CA GLY A 271 16.17 -2.04 -18.06
C GLY A 271 15.15 -2.85 -17.26
N GLU A 272 15.43 -3.19 -15.99
CA GLU A 272 14.48 -3.87 -15.10
C GLU A 272 13.31 -2.92 -14.72
N PRO A 273 12.05 -3.38 -14.73
CA PRO A 273 10.91 -2.59 -14.24
C PRO A 273 11.08 -2.17 -12.79
N LEU A 274 10.73 -0.92 -12.49
CA LEU A 274 10.66 -0.42 -11.12
C LEU A 274 9.22 -0.58 -10.63
N THR A 275 9.05 -1.35 -9.56
CA THR A 275 7.73 -1.83 -9.12
C THR A 275 7.53 -1.60 -7.64
N LEU A 276 6.29 -1.30 -7.24
CA LEU A 276 5.85 -1.24 -5.85
C LEU A 276 4.69 -2.23 -5.62
N THR A 277 4.31 -2.49 -4.37
CA THR A 277 3.14 -3.34 -4.11
C THR A 277 1.87 -2.51 -3.85
N TYR A 278 0.76 -2.82 -4.54
CA TYR A 278 -0.56 -2.24 -4.26
C TYR A 278 -1.38 -3.12 -3.32
N ALA A 279 -0.85 -4.30 -2.94
CA ALA A 279 -1.53 -5.27 -2.09
C ALA A 279 -0.69 -5.57 -0.86
N TYR A 280 -1.34 -6.04 0.21
CA TYR A 280 -0.62 -6.46 1.41
C TYR A 280 0.21 -7.72 1.14
N ILE A 281 1.54 -7.60 1.33
CA ILE A 281 2.52 -8.60 0.88
C ILE A 281 2.36 -9.98 1.54
N LEU A 282 1.89 -10.05 2.79
CA LEU A 282 1.71 -11.32 3.49
C LEU A 282 0.47 -12.10 3.04
N GLN A 283 -0.51 -11.47 2.38
CA GLN A 283 -1.71 -12.19 1.90
C GLN A 283 -1.35 -13.25 0.85
N GLY A 284 -2.18 -14.28 0.74
CA GLY A 284 -2.06 -15.31 -0.31
C GLY A 284 -2.50 -14.84 -1.71
N THR A 285 -2.15 -15.61 -2.74
CA THR A 285 -2.32 -15.20 -4.15
C THR A 285 -3.78 -14.86 -4.51
N LEU A 286 -4.75 -15.69 -4.10
CA LEU A 286 -6.17 -15.42 -4.40
C LEU A 286 -6.64 -14.09 -3.78
N LYS A 287 -6.25 -13.81 -2.53
CA LYS A 287 -6.68 -12.59 -1.82
C LYS A 287 -6.03 -11.34 -2.43
N ARG A 288 -4.73 -11.38 -2.75
CA ARG A 288 -4.05 -10.27 -3.43
C ARG A 288 -4.65 -9.99 -4.81
N ARG A 289 -4.88 -11.04 -5.60
CA ARG A 289 -5.45 -10.90 -6.95
C ARG A 289 -6.88 -10.36 -6.91
N GLN A 290 -7.70 -10.81 -5.95
CA GLN A 290 -9.04 -10.25 -5.72
C GLN A 290 -8.99 -8.76 -5.36
N HIS A 291 -8.11 -8.37 -4.43
CA HIS A 291 -7.94 -6.97 -4.06
C HIS A 291 -7.52 -6.09 -5.26
N LEU A 292 -6.60 -6.57 -6.09
CA LEU A 292 -6.12 -5.81 -7.26
C LEU A 292 -7.18 -5.65 -8.35
N ILE A 293 -8.04 -6.65 -8.58
CA ILE A 293 -9.13 -6.49 -9.55
C ILE A 293 -10.21 -5.54 -9.04
N GLU A 294 -10.48 -5.54 -7.72
CA GLU A 294 -11.50 -4.69 -7.10
C GLU A 294 -11.06 -3.22 -7.03
N GLU A 295 -9.81 -2.97 -6.63
CA GLU A 295 -9.32 -1.61 -6.36
C GLU A 295 -8.54 -1.00 -7.53
N LYS A 296 -7.93 -1.84 -8.38
CA LYS A 296 -7.03 -1.40 -9.47
C LYS A 296 -7.41 -1.95 -10.84
N PHE A 297 -8.48 -2.74 -10.93
CA PHE A 297 -9.08 -3.20 -12.19
C PHE A 297 -8.18 -4.07 -13.08
N PHE A 298 -7.22 -4.81 -12.49
CA PHE A 298 -6.40 -5.76 -13.25
C PHE A 298 -6.10 -7.05 -12.47
N TRP A 299 -5.77 -8.10 -13.23
CA TRP A 299 -5.33 -9.38 -12.68
C TRP A 299 -3.80 -9.49 -12.71
N CYS A 300 -3.17 -9.52 -11.54
CA CYS A 300 -1.72 -9.70 -11.45
C CYS A 300 -1.27 -11.08 -11.97
N GLN A 301 -0.14 -11.07 -12.68
CA GLN A 301 0.50 -12.25 -13.27
C GLN A 301 2.00 -12.31 -12.97
N CYS A 302 2.46 -11.64 -11.90
CA CYS A 302 3.86 -11.65 -11.48
C CYS A 302 4.36 -13.08 -11.18
N ALA A 303 5.68 -13.25 -11.07
CA ALA A 303 6.31 -14.55 -10.83
C ALA A 303 5.73 -15.26 -9.59
N ARG A 304 5.45 -14.52 -8.51
CA ARG A 304 4.81 -15.06 -7.29
C ARG A 304 3.39 -15.56 -7.54
N CYS A 305 2.56 -14.79 -8.25
CA CYS A 305 1.18 -15.18 -8.56
C CYS A 305 1.10 -16.37 -9.52
N ARG A 306 2.14 -16.62 -10.30
CA ARG A 306 2.22 -17.77 -11.23
C ARG A 306 2.64 -19.07 -10.56
N ASP A 307 3.29 -18.99 -9.41
CA ASP A 307 3.76 -20.13 -8.65
C ASP A 307 2.71 -20.57 -7.61
N PRO A 308 2.13 -21.78 -7.72
CA PRO A 308 1.18 -22.28 -6.72
C PRO A 308 1.73 -22.35 -5.29
N THR A 309 3.06 -22.45 -5.14
CA THR A 309 3.74 -22.52 -3.84
C THR A 309 4.18 -21.14 -3.34
N GLU A 310 4.02 -20.08 -4.15
CA GLU A 310 4.47 -18.72 -3.85
C GLU A 310 5.95 -18.67 -3.43
N PHE A 311 6.84 -19.15 -4.29
CA PHE A 311 8.28 -19.30 -4.04
C PHE A 311 8.60 -20.29 -2.91
N GLY A 312 7.83 -21.37 -2.81
CA GLY A 312 8.01 -22.38 -1.78
C GLY A 312 7.53 -21.96 -0.37
N THR A 313 7.08 -20.72 -0.20
CA THR A 313 6.57 -20.24 1.10
C THR A 313 5.30 -20.96 1.53
N ASN A 314 4.51 -21.47 0.58
CA ASN A 314 3.22 -22.09 0.80
C ASN A 314 2.24 -21.14 1.53
N CYS A 315 2.33 -19.83 1.29
CA CYS A 315 1.50 -18.82 1.96
C CYS A 315 0.00 -18.98 1.77
N SER A 316 -0.46 -19.69 0.74
CA SER A 316 -1.88 -19.99 0.50
C SER A 316 -2.28 -21.44 0.83
N ALA A 317 -1.36 -22.28 1.32
CA ALA A 317 -1.56 -23.72 1.39
C ALA A 317 -2.47 -24.17 2.56
N VAL A 318 -3.44 -25.04 2.25
CA VAL A 318 -4.38 -25.63 3.21
C VAL A 318 -4.05 -27.10 3.40
N ARG A 319 -4.02 -27.60 4.65
CA ARG A 319 -3.72 -29.02 4.90
C ARG A 319 -4.84 -29.91 4.33
N CYS A 320 -4.46 -30.97 3.64
CA CYS A 320 -5.42 -31.87 3.01
C CYS A 320 -6.22 -32.66 4.06
N SER A 321 -7.54 -32.50 4.07
CA SER A 321 -8.45 -33.22 4.97
C SER A 321 -8.61 -34.71 4.68
N LYS A 322 -8.12 -35.21 3.53
CA LYS A 322 -8.20 -36.63 3.15
C LYS A 322 -7.01 -37.45 3.62
N CYS A 323 -5.80 -36.92 3.49
CA CYS A 323 -4.58 -37.66 3.83
C CYS A 323 -3.83 -37.08 5.04
N HIS A 324 -4.17 -35.87 5.49
CA HIS A 324 -3.55 -35.12 6.60
C HIS A 324 -2.03 -34.87 6.48
N ARG A 325 -1.41 -35.31 5.39
CA ARG A 325 0.04 -35.19 5.13
C ARG A 325 0.37 -34.17 4.04
N GLY A 326 -0.43 -34.13 2.98
CA GLY A 326 -0.21 -33.21 1.86
C GLY A 326 -0.93 -31.88 2.04
N TYR A 327 -0.61 -30.93 1.16
CA TYR A 327 -1.24 -29.61 1.12
C TYR A 327 -2.05 -29.45 -0.16
N LEU A 328 -3.19 -28.79 -0.06
CA LEU A 328 -4.00 -28.34 -1.18
C LEU A 328 -3.40 -27.04 -1.70
N LEU A 329 -3.11 -27.00 -3.00
CA LEU A 329 -2.62 -25.84 -3.74
C LEU A 329 -3.48 -25.62 -5.00
N PRO A 330 -3.61 -24.38 -5.51
CA PRO A 330 -4.36 -24.12 -6.73
C PRO A 330 -3.70 -24.82 -7.94
N LEU A 331 -4.48 -25.53 -8.74
CA LEU A 331 -3.98 -26.16 -9.99
C LEU A 331 -3.49 -25.11 -10.99
N LYS A 332 -4.20 -23.99 -11.07
CA LYS A 332 -3.88 -22.86 -11.93
C LYS A 332 -4.02 -21.57 -11.13
N PRO A 333 -2.94 -21.07 -10.50
CA PRO A 333 -3.01 -19.94 -9.56
C PRO A 333 -3.43 -18.60 -10.22
N LEU A 334 -3.34 -18.51 -11.55
CA LEU A 334 -3.83 -17.37 -12.32
C LEU A 334 -5.33 -17.46 -12.69
N GLU A 335 -6.02 -18.54 -12.36
CA GLU A 335 -7.47 -18.68 -12.55
C GLU A 335 -8.15 -18.69 -11.17
N GLN A 336 -8.91 -17.63 -10.83
CA GLN A 336 -9.52 -17.46 -9.49
C GLN A 336 -10.42 -18.64 -9.11
N GLU A 337 -11.11 -19.22 -10.08
CA GLU A 337 -12.03 -20.35 -9.92
C GLU A 337 -11.35 -21.73 -10.03
N SER A 338 -10.01 -21.77 -10.16
CA SER A 338 -9.29 -23.03 -10.32
C SER A 338 -9.52 -23.95 -9.13
N ASN A 339 -9.76 -25.24 -9.42
CA ASN A 339 -9.69 -26.29 -8.42
C ASN A 339 -8.30 -26.36 -7.76
N TRP A 340 -8.29 -26.86 -6.54
CA TRP A 340 -7.14 -27.05 -5.69
C TRP A 340 -6.84 -28.55 -5.55
N LYS A 341 -5.60 -28.96 -5.72
CA LYS A 341 -5.18 -30.36 -5.69
C LYS A 341 -4.18 -30.61 -4.56
N CYS A 342 -4.31 -31.76 -3.92
CA CYS A 342 -3.37 -32.18 -2.90
C CYS A 342 -2.01 -32.57 -3.53
N THR A 343 -0.92 -32.18 -2.87
CA THR A 343 0.44 -32.52 -3.29
C THR A 343 0.81 -34.00 -3.12
N LEU A 344 0.11 -34.75 -2.25
CA LEU A 344 0.47 -36.13 -1.90
C LEU A 344 -0.63 -37.18 -2.17
N CYS A 345 -1.85 -36.78 -2.51
CA CYS A 345 -2.92 -37.73 -2.81
C CYS A 345 -3.84 -37.20 -3.92
N PRO A 346 -4.74 -38.03 -4.47
CA PRO A 346 -5.63 -37.63 -5.57
C PRO A 346 -6.72 -36.60 -5.20
N SER A 347 -6.81 -36.19 -3.94
CA SER A 347 -7.87 -35.27 -3.47
C SER A 347 -7.82 -33.93 -4.21
N THR A 348 -8.98 -33.49 -4.67
CA THR A 348 -9.21 -32.20 -5.32
C THR A 348 -10.39 -31.51 -4.66
N VAL A 349 -10.32 -30.19 -4.50
CA VAL A 349 -11.31 -29.35 -3.83
C VAL A 349 -11.56 -28.11 -4.69
N SER A 350 -12.80 -27.57 -4.72
CA SER A 350 -13.10 -26.36 -5.49
C SER A 350 -12.53 -25.09 -4.82
N SER A 351 -12.25 -24.05 -5.61
CA SER A 351 -11.85 -22.73 -5.08
C SER A 351 -12.87 -22.19 -4.08
N GLN A 352 -14.17 -22.30 -4.39
CA GLN A 352 -15.25 -21.81 -3.53
C GLN A 352 -15.24 -22.46 -2.14
N THR A 353 -14.90 -23.75 -2.05
CA THR A 353 -14.76 -24.44 -0.75
C THR A 353 -13.60 -23.87 0.05
N ILE A 354 -12.47 -23.56 -0.61
CA ILE A 354 -11.31 -22.94 0.00
C ILE A 354 -11.64 -21.51 0.44
N GLU A 355 -12.29 -20.71 -0.41
CA GLU A 355 -12.69 -19.34 -0.10
C GLU A 355 -13.61 -19.26 1.12
N VAL A 356 -14.65 -20.10 1.19
CA VAL A 356 -15.55 -20.16 2.36
C VAL A 356 -14.81 -20.53 3.64
N LEU A 357 -13.86 -21.48 3.56
CA LEU A 357 -13.02 -21.83 4.71
C LEU A 357 -12.18 -20.62 5.14
N LEU A 358 -11.47 -19.99 4.21
CA LEU A 358 -10.55 -18.88 4.49
C LEU A 358 -11.28 -17.63 4.97
N GLU A 359 -12.45 -17.32 4.44
CA GLU A 359 -13.30 -16.22 4.91
C GLU A 359 -13.76 -16.45 6.36
N ARG A 360 -14.18 -17.68 6.67
CA ARG A 360 -14.55 -18.05 8.04
C ARG A 360 -13.37 -17.92 9.00
N LEU A 361 -12.17 -18.33 8.59
CA LEU A 361 -10.97 -18.20 9.41
C LEU A 361 -10.52 -16.74 9.55
N SER A 362 -10.62 -15.94 8.49
CA SER A 362 -10.37 -14.49 8.54
C SER A 362 -11.27 -13.83 9.57
N LYS A 363 -12.59 -14.06 9.52
CA LYS A 363 -13.54 -13.49 10.49
C LYS A 363 -13.22 -13.86 11.95
N LYS A 364 -12.66 -15.05 12.17
CA LYS A 364 -12.23 -15.47 13.51
C LYS A 364 -10.95 -14.78 13.96
N LEU A 365 -10.01 -14.56 13.05
CA LEU A 365 -8.79 -13.79 13.31
C LEU A 365 -9.14 -12.32 13.58
N ASP A 366 -10.00 -11.74 12.74
CA ASP A 366 -10.44 -10.34 12.83
C ASP A 366 -11.27 -10.05 14.11
N ALA A 367 -11.79 -11.08 14.76
CA ALA A 367 -12.52 -10.98 16.03
C ALA A 367 -11.62 -11.02 17.27
N ILE A 368 -10.33 -11.28 17.12
CA ILE A 368 -9.36 -11.25 18.22
C ILE A 368 -9.02 -9.80 18.52
N ASP A 369 -9.08 -9.40 19.80
CA ASP A 369 -8.68 -8.06 20.21
C ASP A 369 -7.21 -7.81 19.86
N GLY A 370 -6.88 -6.59 19.42
CA GLY A 370 -5.54 -6.23 18.97
C GLY A 370 -4.46 -6.44 20.03
N ASN A 371 -4.81 -6.46 21.31
CA ASN A 371 -3.89 -6.69 22.43
C ASN A 371 -4.03 -8.10 23.05
N ASP A 372 -4.83 -8.99 22.48
CA ASP A 372 -5.08 -10.33 23.02
C ASP A 372 -4.05 -11.36 22.54
N VAL A 373 -2.91 -11.39 23.23
CA VAL A 373 -1.84 -12.38 23.00
C VAL A 373 -2.35 -13.83 23.13
N ALA A 374 -3.22 -14.11 24.10
CA ALA A 374 -3.73 -15.46 24.34
C ALA A 374 -4.65 -15.91 23.18
N GLY A 375 -5.48 -15.00 22.68
CA GLY A 375 -6.33 -15.20 21.51
C GLY A 375 -5.53 -15.56 20.27
N PHE A 376 -4.45 -14.82 19.98
CA PHE A 376 -3.58 -15.11 18.84
C PHE A 376 -2.85 -16.45 18.98
N GLU A 377 -2.31 -16.79 20.16
CA GLU A 377 -1.69 -18.11 20.38
C GLU A 377 -2.70 -19.26 20.24
N GLN A 378 -3.90 -19.09 20.78
CA GLN A 378 -4.98 -20.08 20.63
C GLN A 378 -5.37 -20.24 19.16
N PHE A 379 -5.40 -19.16 18.39
CA PHE A 379 -5.66 -19.20 16.95
C PHE A 379 -4.58 -20.01 16.22
N LEU A 380 -3.30 -19.75 16.49
CA LEU A 380 -2.18 -20.50 15.91
C LEU A 380 -2.26 -21.99 16.25
N GLN A 381 -2.49 -22.32 17.52
CA GLN A 381 -2.60 -23.71 17.97
C GLN A 381 -3.77 -24.44 17.29
N THR A 382 -4.93 -23.78 17.20
CA THR A 382 -6.15 -24.38 16.66
C THR A 382 -6.02 -24.60 15.15
N TYR A 383 -5.59 -23.57 14.42
CA TYR A 383 -5.65 -23.56 12.95
C TYR A 383 -4.34 -23.99 12.27
N GLY A 384 -3.23 -24.13 13.00
CA GLY A 384 -1.99 -24.75 12.50
C GLY A 384 -2.17 -26.23 12.10
N THR A 385 -3.18 -26.90 12.63
CA THR A 385 -3.55 -28.26 12.19
C THR A 385 -4.28 -28.28 10.85
N LEU A 386 -4.87 -27.14 10.42
CA LEU A 386 -5.67 -27.02 9.20
C LEU A 386 -4.94 -26.28 8.08
N LEU A 387 -3.98 -25.45 8.41
CA LEU A 387 -3.23 -24.61 7.48
C LEU A 387 -1.76 -25.02 7.45
N HIS A 388 -1.03 -24.61 6.41
CA HIS A 388 0.43 -24.67 6.43
C HIS A 388 0.97 -23.67 7.47
N ASP A 389 2.12 -23.95 8.09
CA ASP A 389 2.70 -23.11 9.17
C ASP A 389 3.02 -21.67 8.72
N ASN A 390 3.25 -21.51 7.42
CA ASN A 390 3.47 -20.24 6.73
C ASN A 390 2.22 -19.68 6.02
N HIS A 391 1.04 -20.24 6.27
CA HIS A 391 -0.19 -19.73 5.68
C HIS A 391 -0.45 -18.29 6.15
N TYR A 392 -0.89 -17.41 5.25
CA TYR A 392 -0.97 -15.97 5.51
C TYR A 392 -1.78 -15.59 6.76
N LEU A 393 -2.85 -16.32 7.08
CA LEU A 393 -3.63 -16.10 8.31
C LEU A 393 -2.83 -16.40 9.59
N LEU A 394 -1.98 -17.44 9.57
CA LEU A 394 -1.10 -17.73 10.69
C LEU A 394 0.03 -16.71 10.75
N LEU A 395 0.58 -16.30 9.60
CA LEU A 395 1.59 -15.24 9.54
C LEU A 395 1.05 -13.91 10.07
N SER A 396 -0.20 -13.56 9.79
CA SER A 396 -0.84 -12.36 10.37
C SER A 396 -0.93 -12.44 11.89
N ALA A 397 -1.35 -13.59 12.46
CA ALA A 397 -1.35 -13.77 13.91
C ALA A 397 0.06 -13.75 14.51
N LYS A 398 1.05 -14.37 13.84
CA LYS A 398 2.47 -14.31 14.22
C LYS A 398 2.98 -12.86 14.19
N HIS A 399 2.61 -12.07 13.19
CA HIS A 399 2.97 -10.67 13.10
C HIS A 399 2.43 -9.86 14.29
N SER A 400 1.16 -10.04 14.65
CA SER A 400 0.60 -9.43 15.86
C SER A 400 1.37 -9.84 17.13
N LEU A 401 1.66 -11.13 17.31
CA LEU A 401 2.45 -11.60 18.47
C LEU A 401 3.87 -11.03 18.51
N CYS A 402 4.50 -10.83 17.36
CA CYS A 402 5.82 -10.20 17.23
C CYS A 402 5.82 -8.79 17.85
N GLU A 403 4.75 -8.03 17.62
CA GLU A 403 4.59 -6.65 18.11
C GLU A 403 4.11 -6.60 19.57
N LEU A 404 3.32 -7.58 20.03
CA LEU A 404 2.73 -7.56 21.37
C LEU A 404 3.69 -8.05 22.46
N TYR A 405 4.41 -9.15 22.21
CA TYR A 405 5.34 -9.69 23.20
C TYR A 405 6.42 -8.64 23.52
N GLY A 406 6.53 -8.25 24.78
CA GLY A 406 7.48 -7.24 25.25
C GLY A 406 6.92 -5.82 25.34
N LYS A 407 5.70 -5.54 24.86
CA LYS A 407 5.17 -4.18 24.74
C LYS A 407 3.85 -3.91 25.48
N ILE A 408 3.04 -4.93 25.74
CA ILE A 408 1.75 -4.77 26.42
C ILE A 408 1.80 -5.25 27.89
N ASP A 409 0.88 -4.74 28.71
CA ASP A 409 0.74 -5.15 30.10
C ASP A 409 0.52 -6.67 30.24
N GLY A 410 1.22 -7.28 31.19
CA GLY A 410 1.24 -8.73 31.39
C GLY A 410 2.23 -9.47 30.48
N TYR A 411 2.75 -8.79 29.44
CA TYR A 411 3.75 -9.32 28.52
C TYR A 411 4.91 -8.33 28.32
N LEU A 412 5.13 -7.38 29.24
CA LEU A 412 6.28 -6.48 29.15
C LEU A 412 7.58 -7.29 29.25
N ILE A 413 8.68 -6.77 28.67
CA ILE A 413 9.97 -7.47 28.66
C ILE A 413 10.36 -8.11 30.02
N PRO A 414 10.27 -7.40 31.16
CA PRO A 414 10.65 -7.98 32.46
C PRO A 414 9.67 -9.05 32.98
N GLN A 415 8.48 -9.14 32.40
CA GLN A 415 7.40 -10.06 32.79
C GLN A 415 7.41 -11.34 31.96
N LEU A 416 8.14 -11.39 30.84
CA LEU A 416 8.16 -12.56 29.96
C LEU A 416 8.86 -13.75 30.61
N SER A 417 8.21 -14.91 30.55
CA SER A 417 8.84 -16.18 30.92
C SER A 417 9.89 -16.62 29.90
N PRO A 418 10.81 -17.53 30.26
CA PRO A 418 11.77 -18.11 29.31
C PRO A 418 11.09 -18.72 28.07
N ASP A 419 9.95 -19.41 28.27
CA ASP A 419 9.19 -19.99 27.17
C ASP A 419 8.58 -18.92 26.26
N GLN A 420 8.10 -17.80 26.83
CA GLN A 420 7.56 -16.68 26.05
C GLN A 420 8.67 -15.94 25.28
N LEU A 421 9.85 -15.78 25.87
CA LEU A 421 11.01 -15.23 25.15
C LEU A 421 11.39 -16.12 23.97
N LYS A 422 11.43 -17.45 24.18
CA LYS A 422 11.70 -18.41 23.10
C LYS A 422 10.60 -18.40 22.04
N ARG A 423 9.35 -18.23 22.47
CA ARG A 423 8.22 -18.12 21.56
C ARG A 423 8.32 -16.86 20.69
N LYS A 424 8.65 -15.70 21.27
CA LYS A 424 8.90 -14.46 20.52
C LYS A 424 10.03 -14.65 19.50
N GLU A 425 11.14 -15.28 19.89
CA GLU A 425 12.24 -15.59 18.96
C GLU A 425 11.75 -16.43 17.77
N THR A 426 11.01 -17.52 18.05
CA THR A 426 10.49 -18.43 17.02
C THR A 426 9.58 -17.70 16.05
N VAL A 427 8.63 -16.92 16.57
CA VAL A 427 7.71 -16.10 15.76
C VAL A 427 8.47 -15.14 14.83
N CYS A 428 9.48 -14.45 15.35
CA CYS A 428 10.27 -13.52 14.53
C CYS A 428 11.05 -14.26 13.42
N ARG A 429 11.63 -15.43 13.72
CA ARG A 429 12.37 -16.22 12.73
C ARG A 429 11.45 -16.78 11.65
N ASP A 430 10.29 -17.31 12.02
CA ASP A 430 9.27 -17.80 11.08
C ASP A 430 8.83 -16.70 10.10
N LEU A 431 8.62 -15.47 10.62
CA LEU A 431 8.25 -14.33 9.78
C LEU A 431 9.39 -13.93 8.83
N LEU A 432 10.63 -13.84 9.33
CA LEU A 432 11.78 -13.48 8.50
C LEU A 432 12.03 -14.50 7.37
N GLU A 433 11.86 -15.79 7.63
CA GLU A 433 12.00 -16.84 6.61
C GLU A 433 11.09 -16.58 5.39
N VAL A 434 9.84 -16.16 5.65
CA VAL A 434 8.88 -15.86 4.58
C VAL A 434 9.17 -14.50 3.94
N ILE A 435 9.44 -13.47 4.74
CA ILE A 435 9.63 -12.10 4.24
C ILE A 435 10.90 -11.97 3.41
N ASP A 436 11.97 -12.70 3.74
CA ASP A 436 13.19 -12.74 2.95
C ASP A 436 12.96 -13.28 1.52
N LEU A 437 11.84 -13.97 1.26
CA LEU A 437 11.43 -14.41 -0.08
C LEU A 437 10.42 -13.46 -0.73
N LEU A 438 9.51 -12.87 0.05
CA LEU A 438 8.39 -12.08 -0.49
C LEU A 438 8.69 -10.58 -0.63
N GLU A 439 9.49 -10.03 0.27
CA GLU A 439 9.85 -8.60 0.26
C GLU A 439 11.29 -8.43 0.75
N PRO A 440 12.28 -8.93 -0.03
CA PRO A 440 13.68 -8.96 0.39
C PRO A 440 14.34 -7.57 0.43
N GLY A 441 15.53 -7.54 1.03
CA GLY A 441 16.40 -6.38 1.01
C GLY A 441 16.05 -5.36 2.10
N LEU A 442 15.98 -4.10 1.72
CA LEU A 442 15.82 -2.97 2.63
C LEU A 442 14.34 -2.65 2.93
N SER A 443 13.53 -3.68 3.18
CA SER A 443 12.10 -3.54 3.44
C SER A 443 11.81 -3.22 4.91
N ARG A 444 10.87 -2.29 5.14
CA ARG A 444 10.47 -1.81 6.48
C ARG A 444 10.14 -2.97 7.42
N LEU A 445 9.25 -3.87 6.97
CA LEU A 445 8.78 -5.00 7.78
C LEU A 445 9.94 -5.89 8.25
N ARG A 446 10.90 -6.17 7.38
CA ARG A 446 12.10 -6.94 7.72
C ARG A 446 12.95 -6.23 8.78
N GLY A 447 13.16 -4.92 8.61
CA GLY A 447 13.89 -4.09 9.59
C GLY A 447 13.22 -4.11 10.97
N THR A 448 11.89 -4.01 11.00
CA THR A 448 11.08 -4.07 12.23
C THR A 448 11.20 -5.43 12.92
N ILE A 449 11.06 -6.53 12.19
CA ILE A 449 11.14 -7.88 12.80
C ILE A 449 12.57 -8.19 13.27
N MET A 450 13.61 -7.73 12.55
CA MET A 450 14.99 -7.85 13.01
C MET A 450 15.24 -7.10 14.32
N TYR A 451 14.63 -5.92 14.47
CA TYR A 451 14.62 -5.22 15.75
C TYR A 451 13.89 -6.06 16.80
N GLU A 452 12.68 -6.55 16.55
CA GLU A 452 11.95 -7.33 17.55
C GLU A 452 12.68 -8.62 17.96
N LEU A 453 13.39 -9.28 17.04
CA LEU A 453 14.18 -10.49 17.28
C LEU A 453 15.41 -10.24 18.17
N HIS A 454 16.01 -9.05 18.14
CA HIS A 454 17.22 -8.78 18.93
C HIS A 454 16.94 -8.88 20.43
N VAL A 455 15.73 -8.49 20.86
CA VAL A 455 15.31 -8.39 22.26
C VAL A 455 15.37 -9.76 22.97
N PRO A 456 14.64 -10.80 22.53
CA PRO A 456 14.67 -12.09 23.21
C PRO A 456 16.06 -12.73 23.18
N LEU A 457 16.81 -12.58 22.09
CA LEU A 457 18.17 -13.11 21.98
C LEU A 457 19.13 -12.48 22.98
N MET A 458 19.04 -11.15 23.17
CA MET A 458 19.89 -10.43 24.10
C MET A 458 19.57 -10.81 25.56
N ILE A 459 18.28 -10.88 25.91
CA ILE A 459 17.83 -11.24 27.26
C ILE A 459 18.23 -12.67 27.60
N GLU A 460 17.93 -13.63 26.72
CA GLU A 460 18.26 -15.04 26.93
C GLU A 460 19.77 -15.23 27.09
N ALA A 461 20.58 -14.60 26.24
CA ALA A 461 22.03 -14.66 26.35
C ALA A 461 22.55 -14.10 27.69
N GLY A 462 21.97 -13.01 28.17
CA GLY A 462 22.28 -12.43 29.49
C GLY A 462 21.93 -13.37 30.64
N GLN A 463 20.71 -13.92 30.64
CA GLN A 463 20.22 -14.85 31.66
C GLN A 463 21.06 -16.13 31.72
N LEU A 464 21.36 -16.73 30.57
CA LEU A 464 22.18 -17.95 30.50
C LEU A 464 23.61 -17.71 31.01
N PHE A 465 24.19 -16.54 30.75
CA PHE A 465 25.52 -16.21 31.23
C PHE A 465 25.54 -15.95 32.74
N GLN A 466 24.57 -15.17 33.25
CA GLN A 466 24.42 -14.93 34.69
C GLN A 466 24.15 -16.22 35.46
N GLY A 467 23.37 -17.14 34.89
CA GLY A 467 23.12 -18.46 35.44
C GLY A 467 24.25 -19.47 35.27
N GLY A 468 25.40 -19.07 34.68
CA GLY A 468 26.56 -19.96 34.47
C GLY A 468 26.34 -21.09 33.45
N SER A 469 25.22 -21.06 32.70
CA SER A 469 24.88 -22.08 31.71
C SER A 469 25.68 -21.95 30.42
N ILE A 470 26.19 -20.75 30.11
CA ILE A 470 27.08 -20.50 28.98
C ILE A 470 28.35 -19.79 29.42
N GLN A 471 29.46 -20.06 28.71
CA GLN A 471 30.73 -19.37 28.92
C GLN A 471 30.80 -18.05 28.15
N ARG A 472 31.78 -17.21 28.50
CA ARG A 472 32.02 -15.91 27.85
C ARG A 472 32.19 -15.99 26.32
N THR A 473 32.75 -17.09 25.82
CA THR A 473 32.91 -17.35 24.38
C THR A 473 31.57 -17.48 23.66
N GLU A 474 30.65 -18.25 24.23
CA GLU A 474 29.31 -18.45 23.69
C GLU A 474 28.45 -17.18 23.83
N LEU A 475 28.56 -16.46 24.96
CA LEU A 475 27.93 -15.14 25.11
C LEU A 475 28.36 -14.19 23.96
N ARG A 476 29.67 -14.09 23.69
CA ARG A 476 30.17 -13.25 22.58
C ARG A 476 29.61 -13.69 21.23
N ARG A 477 29.50 -14.99 20.97
CA ARG A 477 28.91 -15.51 19.73
C ARG A 477 27.45 -15.07 19.55
N ARG A 478 26.64 -15.18 20.61
CA ARG A 478 25.24 -14.75 20.61
C ARG A 478 25.10 -13.23 20.46
N LEU A 479 25.91 -12.45 21.16
CA LEU A 479 25.89 -10.99 21.05
C LEU A 479 26.34 -10.48 19.67
N LYS A 480 27.18 -11.23 18.94
CA LYS A 480 27.49 -10.92 17.54
C LYS A 480 26.28 -11.07 16.61
N GLU A 481 25.42 -12.05 16.86
CA GLU A 481 24.15 -12.18 16.13
C GLU A 481 23.22 -10.99 16.42
N VAL A 482 23.07 -10.62 17.69
CA VAL A 482 22.30 -9.44 18.12
C VAL A 482 22.82 -8.17 17.45
N GLN A 483 24.14 -7.96 17.44
CA GLN A 483 24.74 -6.79 16.82
C GLN A 483 24.52 -6.76 15.30
N ARG A 484 24.53 -7.92 14.63
CA ARG A 484 24.22 -8.02 13.20
C ARG A 484 22.76 -7.65 12.92
N LEU A 485 21.82 -8.17 13.71
CA LEU A 485 20.39 -7.84 13.59
C LEU A 485 20.15 -6.34 13.79
N LEU A 486 20.72 -5.76 14.84
CA LEU A 486 20.59 -4.33 15.13
C LEU A 486 21.17 -3.46 14.02
N ARG A 487 22.34 -3.82 13.45
CA ARG A 487 22.96 -3.05 12.36
C ARG A 487 22.12 -3.07 11.09
N GLU A 488 21.58 -4.23 10.74
CA GLU A 488 20.73 -4.34 9.55
C GLU A 488 19.39 -3.64 9.77
N SER A 489 18.78 -3.81 10.95
CA SER A 489 17.57 -3.09 11.34
C SER A 489 17.78 -1.57 11.30
N GLU A 490 18.85 -1.05 11.89
CA GLU A 490 19.19 0.38 11.88
C GLU A 490 19.37 0.90 10.45
N ARG A 491 20.12 0.17 9.62
CA ARG A 491 20.34 0.53 8.22
C ARG A 491 19.03 0.65 7.44
N ILE A 492 18.07 -0.24 7.69
CA ILE A 492 16.77 -0.25 7.02
C ILE A 492 15.90 0.88 7.55
N LEU A 493 15.69 0.93 8.86
CA LEU A 493 14.70 1.80 9.48
C LEU A 493 15.17 3.27 9.57
N ALA A 494 16.48 3.53 9.44
CA ALA A 494 16.99 4.91 9.36
C ALA A 494 16.58 5.65 8.07
N MET A 495 16.06 4.93 7.06
CA MET A 495 15.49 5.55 5.86
C MET A 495 14.03 6.02 6.04
N GLU A 496 13.39 5.63 7.15
CA GLU A 496 12.04 6.05 7.49
C GLU A 496 12.02 7.53 7.92
N PRO A 497 10.89 8.23 7.77
CA PRO A 497 10.79 9.65 8.09
C PRO A 497 11.10 9.93 9.56
N GLU A 498 11.83 11.01 9.84
CA GLU A 498 12.07 11.45 11.22
C GLU A 498 10.74 11.68 11.95
N GLY A 499 10.65 11.10 13.17
CA GLY A 499 9.44 11.13 13.99
C GLY A 499 8.47 9.96 13.75
N SER A 500 8.71 9.10 12.77
CA SER A 500 8.02 7.80 12.67
C SER A 500 8.45 6.84 13.79
N PRO A 501 7.59 5.89 14.20
CA PRO A 501 7.97 4.83 15.13
C PRO A 501 9.21 4.04 14.66
N GLU A 502 9.27 3.73 13.38
CA GLU A 502 10.36 2.98 12.76
C GLU A 502 11.69 3.73 12.80
N TYR A 503 11.69 5.04 12.49
CA TYR A 503 12.89 5.85 12.67
C TYR A 503 13.35 5.88 14.14
N GLY A 504 12.38 5.92 15.08
CA GLY A 504 12.66 5.77 16.51
C GLY A 504 13.36 4.45 16.86
N MET A 505 12.93 3.34 16.24
CA MET A 505 13.58 2.03 16.38
C MET A 505 15.01 2.06 15.82
N ALA A 506 15.25 2.75 14.70
CA ALA A 506 16.60 2.92 14.14
C ALA A 506 17.54 3.65 15.12
N VAL A 507 17.06 4.74 15.72
CA VAL A 507 17.81 5.49 16.75
C VAL A 507 18.12 4.60 17.95
N ALA A 508 17.12 3.87 18.46
CA ALA A 508 17.30 2.94 19.57
C ALA A 508 18.30 1.81 19.25
N ALA A 509 18.23 1.25 18.03
CA ALA A 509 19.18 0.25 17.56
C ALA A 509 20.60 0.79 17.50
N ARG A 510 20.78 2.01 16.99
CA ARG A 510 22.08 2.70 16.93
C ARG A 510 22.69 2.87 18.32
N ASP A 511 21.89 3.28 19.30
CA ASP A 511 22.36 3.47 20.66
C ASP A 511 22.66 2.14 21.37
N ALA A 512 21.85 1.11 21.13
CA ALA A 512 22.13 -0.25 21.61
C ALA A 512 23.46 -0.77 21.07
N ILE A 513 23.76 -0.59 19.78
CA ILE A 513 25.05 -0.98 19.18
C ILE A 513 26.22 -0.26 19.85
N LYS A 514 26.09 1.05 20.13
CA LYS A 514 27.14 1.82 20.83
C LYS A 514 27.38 1.26 22.24
N ASN A 515 26.30 1.00 22.98
CA ASN A 515 26.36 0.50 24.36
C ASN A 515 26.96 -0.92 24.45
N MET A 516 26.76 -1.74 23.41
CA MET A 516 27.35 -3.08 23.32
C MET A 516 28.87 -3.06 23.05
N GLY A 517 29.41 -1.97 22.52
CA GLY A 517 30.83 -1.83 22.15
C GLY A 517 31.26 -2.75 20.99
N THR A 518 32.57 -2.84 20.77
CA THR A 518 33.18 -3.79 19.82
C THR A 518 33.33 -5.16 20.48
N ILE A 519 32.60 -6.17 19.99
CA ILE A 519 32.51 -7.53 20.58
C ILE A 519 33.42 -8.54 19.91
#